data_AF-A0A536KZN7-F1
#
_entry.id   AF-A0A536KZN7-F1
#
_cell.length_a   1.000
_cell.length_b   1.000
_cell.length_c   1.000
_cell.angle_alpha   90.00
_cell.angle_beta   90.00
_cell.angle_gamma   90.00
#
_symmetry.space_group_name_H-M   'P 1'
#
loop_
_entity.id
_entity.type
_entity.pdbx_description
1 polymer ?
#
loop_
_entity_poly.entity_id
_entity_poly.type
_entity_poly.pdbx_seq_one_letter_code
_entity_poly.pdbx_strand_id
1 'polypeptide(L)'
;MKTLAKLLYVEADEEITDLVDRLRDLSLEDEVTFVIPERARALQSAMSFRLLKRYADSYGKRVNLVSGDPRLQAMSLEAGFTAYPNLAAYDRGGEVHRPELAGEPTSTGATPIAPAASAVAPAAPPSSQPIAPQRGVATMDRPRETSVMSAPPKQQASAPRKAAPAGPPLGSYRPYLIGAAVLVVVVLLVGILYLPTATATVFVQGTPIKADVTLLGAPGTAAGSPDHFATQAIHAEESQNLPGTPTGQKQIDAAKATGQVTFKASCSGFICSVPIRSGTDVSTGSGKHYLTTKSVTVQSTLVSQGSVDAPVAAVQAGLAGNTEVDTIRYINNNNPDDLLSVDNGQAITGGADARTATVIQQSDIDSIKDVYAKDALPRVTDQLNGKAQGKKLVLVGNGVQATAKADHAVGEEVGGFTVAIKVSGDAVAYDEKVVQQLLKGFLQRKVPQGSQLTTDGTSLKYDPADATADGHITLNGHLSGFYTPIFLEPAIRAHLKGMSPSKGRAFLQTLRNVVDARVTQSPFGLPWLPLFSSRITLKIQEVSSSSASP
;
A
#
# COMPACT_ATOMS: atom_id res chain seq x y z
N MET A 1 34.41 -2.90 26.07
CA MET A 1 32.94 -3.09 26.03
C MET A 1 32.45 -2.73 24.64
N LYS A 2 31.47 -3.44 24.06
CA LYS A 2 30.67 -2.91 22.95
C LYS A 2 29.49 -2.15 23.57
N THR A 3 29.27 -0.92 23.14
CA THR A 3 28.00 -0.20 23.32
C THR A 3 26.89 -0.97 22.61
N LEU A 4 25.69 -0.96 23.19
CA LEU A 4 24.50 -1.55 22.56
C LEU A 4 23.94 -0.53 21.54
N ALA A 5 24.51 -0.53 20.34
CA ALA A 5 24.03 0.30 19.25
C ALA A 5 22.61 -0.11 18.86
N LYS A 6 21.64 0.78 19.06
CA LYS A 6 20.24 0.49 18.74
C LYS A 6 19.95 0.76 17.28
N LEU A 7 19.35 -0.21 16.62
CA LEU A 7 18.87 -0.08 15.25
C LEU A 7 17.44 0.49 15.26
N LEU A 8 17.22 1.55 14.48
CA LEU A 8 15.93 2.19 14.25
C LEU A 8 15.65 2.21 12.75
N TYR A 9 14.44 1.83 12.35
CA TYR A 9 13.98 1.99 10.97
C TYR A 9 13.22 3.31 10.85
N VAL A 10 13.59 4.12 9.87
CA VAL A 10 12.93 5.39 9.55
C VAL A 10 11.82 5.11 8.53
N GLU A 11 10.63 5.63 8.76
CA GLU A 11 9.50 5.46 7.84
C GLU A 11 9.61 6.46 6.67
N ALA A 12 9.03 6.13 5.51
CA ALA A 12 9.33 6.87 4.26
C ALA A 12 8.78 8.31 4.27
N ASP A 13 7.71 8.53 5.03
CA ASP A 13 6.97 9.77 5.24
C ASP A 13 7.38 10.54 6.51
N GLU A 14 8.15 9.92 7.41
CA GLU A 14 8.64 10.48 8.68
C GLU A 14 9.42 11.79 8.48
N GLU A 15 9.22 12.78 9.35
CA GLU A 15 9.83 14.11 9.24
C GLU A 15 11.03 14.30 10.18
N ILE A 16 11.86 15.30 9.91
CA ILE A 16 13.13 15.52 10.64
C ILE A 16 12.93 15.83 12.13
N THR A 17 11.77 16.36 12.50
CA THR A 17 11.34 16.55 13.90
C THR A 17 11.20 15.22 14.62
N ASP A 18 10.67 14.21 13.96
CA ASP A 18 10.29 12.94 14.57
C ASP A 18 11.54 12.11 14.90
N LEU A 19 12.56 12.16 14.03
CA LEU A 19 13.88 11.58 14.33
C LEU A 19 14.57 12.30 15.49
N VAL A 20 14.44 13.63 15.61
CA VAL A 20 15.04 14.40 16.71
C VAL A 20 14.35 14.11 18.04
N ASP A 21 13.03 13.99 18.04
CA ASP A 21 12.24 13.60 19.22
C ASP A 21 12.52 12.15 19.64
N ARG A 22 12.56 11.21 18.69
CA ARG A 22 13.01 9.83 18.92
C ARG A 22 14.44 9.80 19.49
N LEU A 23 15.35 10.63 18.99
CA LEU A 23 16.75 10.70 19.46
C LEU A 23 16.88 11.29 20.89
N ARG A 24 16.02 12.25 21.26
CA ARG A 24 15.89 12.79 22.62
C ARG A 24 15.40 11.73 23.60
N ASP A 25 14.34 11.02 23.24
CA ASP A 25 13.65 10.09 24.14
C ASP A 25 14.48 8.82 24.42
N LEU A 26 15.45 8.50 23.55
CA LEU A 26 16.44 7.44 23.72
C LEU A 26 17.59 7.82 24.68
N SER A 27 17.25 8.43 25.83
CA SER A 27 18.21 8.98 26.81
C SER A 27 19.22 7.97 27.39
N LEU A 28 19.00 6.66 27.25
CA LEU A 28 19.80 5.58 27.87
C LEU A 28 20.89 4.98 26.96
N GLU A 29 20.98 5.38 25.70
CA GLU A 29 21.85 4.74 24.70
C GLU A 29 22.84 5.75 24.09
N ASP A 30 24.14 5.45 24.16
CA ASP A 30 25.24 6.31 23.67
C ASP A 30 25.42 6.25 22.14
N GLU A 31 24.82 5.25 21.49
CA GLU A 31 25.03 4.91 20.09
C GLU A 31 23.73 4.43 19.43
N VAL A 32 23.34 5.09 18.34
CA VAL A 32 22.06 4.86 17.63
C VAL A 32 22.34 4.73 16.13
N THR A 33 21.65 3.82 15.44
CA THR A 33 21.82 3.56 14.01
C THR A 33 20.49 3.65 13.29
N PHE A 34 20.36 4.60 12.36
CA PHE A 34 19.16 4.78 11.55
C PHE A 34 19.28 4.04 10.21
N VAL A 35 18.35 3.14 9.93
CA VAL A 35 18.13 2.53 8.62
C VAL A 35 17.14 3.41 7.86
N ILE A 36 17.59 4.00 6.75
CA ILE A 36 16.87 5.04 6.03
C ILE A 36 16.49 4.50 4.64
N PRO A 37 15.20 4.33 4.33
CA PRO A 37 14.76 3.85 3.03
C PRO A 37 15.04 4.88 1.93
N GLU A 38 15.15 4.40 0.70
CA GLU A 38 15.30 5.26 -0.47
C GLU A 38 14.11 6.25 -0.53
N ARG A 39 14.42 7.56 -0.64
CA ARG A 39 13.47 8.70 -0.68
C ARG A 39 12.85 9.15 0.66
N ALA A 40 13.28 8.64 1.82
CA ALA A 40 12.77 9.06 3.14
C ALA A 40 12.67 10.59 3.32
N ARG A 41 11.51 11.09 3.78
CA ARG A 41 11.15 12.53 3.77
C ARG A 41 12.02 13.40 4.66
N ALA A 42 12.33 12.95 5.88
CA ALA A 42 13.15 13.67 6.87
C ALA A 42 14.52 14.14 6.33
N LEU A 43 15.18 13.34 5.49
CA LEU A 43 16.60 13.47 5.16
C LEU A 43 16.87 13.80 3.68
N GLN A 44 15.91 14.46 3.02
CA GLN A 44 16.05 14.88 1.61
C GLN A 44 17.02 16.07 1.40
N SER A 45 17.60 16.66 2.45
CA SER A 45 18.50 17.82 2.33
C SER A 45 19.74 17.73 3.24
N ALA A 46 20.88 18.24 2.76
CA ALA A 46 22.11 18.37 3.56
C ALA A 46 21.92 19.18 4.85
N MET A 47 20.97 20.13 4.87
CA MET A 47 20.63 20.88 6.09
C MET A 47 19.92 20.01 7.12
N SER A 48 19.09 19.05 6.70
CA SER A 48 18.46 18.06 7.60
C SER A 48 19.49 17.22 8.32
N PHE A 49 20.50 16.70 7.59
CA PHE A 49 21.60 15.92 8.20
C PHE A 49 22.40 16.76 9.20
N ARG A 50 22.77 18.01 8.84
CA ARG A 50 23.49 18.92 9.75
C ARG A 50 22.68 19.29 11.00
N LEU A 51 21.35 19.38 10.88
CA LEU A 51 20.44 19.60 12.02
C LEU A 51 20.42 18.38 12.94
N LEU A 52 20.22 17.18 12.40
CA LEU A 52 20.26 15.92 13.15
C LEU A 52 21.62 15.73 13.85
N LYS A 53 22.73 16.06 13.17
CA LYS A 53 24.09 15.98 13.72
C LYS A 53 24.25 16.89 14.93
N ARG A 54 23.81 18.14 14.82
CA ARG A 54 23.85 19.11 15.92
C ARG A 54 23.04 18.66 17.13
N TYR A 55 21.88 18.02 16.93
CA TYR A 55 21.10 17.44 18.03
C TYR A 55 21.79 16.22 18.65
N ALA A 56 22.29 15.29 17.83
CA ALA A 56 23.05 14.13 18.29
C ALA A 56 24.25 14.52 19.16
N ASP A 57 25.06 15.47 18.69
CA ASP A 57 26.22 15.98 19.44
C ASP A 57 25.79 16.72 20.73
N SER A 58 24.65 17.45 20.72
CA SER A 58 24.10 18.10 21.92
C SER A 58 23.59 17.11 22.97
N TYR A 59 23.19 15.90 22.56
CA TYR A 59 22.80 14.80 23.43
C TYR A 59 23.95 13.83 23.73
N GLY A 60 25.16 14.10 23.22
CA GLY A 60 26.35 13.26 23.40
C GLY A 60 26.33 11.91 22.66
N LYS A 61 25.40 11.73 21.70
CA LYS A 61 25.13 10.43 21.05
C LYS A 61 25.90 10.28 19.75
N ARG A 62 26.47 9.10 19.53
CA ARG A 62 26.98 8.68 18.22
C ARG A 62 25.83 8.20 17.36
N VAL A 63 25.78 8.66 16.12
CA VAL A 63 24.70 8.32 15.19
C VAL A 63 25.29 7.81 13.89
N ASN A 64 24.94 6.57 13.54
CA ASN A 64 25.34 5.87 12.32
C ASN A 64 24.15 5.81 11.35
N LEU A 65 24.40 5.88 10.04
CA LEU A 65 23.34 5.86 9.02
C LEU A 65 23.55 4.71 8.03
N VAL A 66 22.47 3.96 7.75
CA VAL A 66 22.45 2.85 6.80
C VAL A 66 21.43 3.17 5.69
N SER A 67 21.87 3.28 4.44
CA SER A 67 20.97 3.53 3.31
C SER A 67 21.57 3.06 1.98
N GLY A 68 20.73 2.55 1.07
CA GLY A 68 21.16 2.11 -0.26
C GLY A 68 21.53 3.25 -1.22
N ASP A 69 20.95 4.45 -1.03
CA ASP A 69 21.14 5.59 -1.94
C ASP A 69 22.53 6.25 -1.78
N PRO A 70 23.40 6.27 -2.82
CA PRO A 70 24.69 6.94 -2.77
C PRO A 70 24.61 8.44 -2.48
N ARG A 71 23.49 9.10 -2.78
CA ARG A 71 23.27 10.53 -2.49
C ARG A 71 23.04 10.78 -0.99
N LEU A 72 22.25 9.91 -0.35
CA LEU A 72 22.05 9.97 1.11
C LEU A 72 23.34 9.61 1.84
N GLN A 73 24.11 8.63 1.35
CA GLN A 73 25.45 8.31 1.89
C GLN A 73 26.40 9.52 1.78
N ALA A 74 26.47 10.18 0.62
CA ALA A 74 27.32 11.35 0.42
C ALA A 74 26.96 12.52 1.36
N MET A 75 25.68 12.86 1.50
CA MET A 75 25.22 13.92 2.41
C MET A 75 25.40 13.55 3.89
N SER A 76 25.25 12.28 4.25
CA SER A 76 25.54 11.75 5.59
C SER A 76 27.01 11.94 5.96
N LEU A 77 27.93 11.61 5.06
CA LEU A 77 29.37 11.78 5.26
C LEU A 77 29.78 13.26 5.32
N GLU A 78 29.19 14.11 4.47
CA GLU A 78 29.43 15.56 4.49
C GLU A 78 28.96 16.21 5.81
N ALA A 79 27.89 15.67 6.42
CA ALA A 79 27.42 16.08 7.74
C ALA A 79 28.23 15.48 8.92
N GLY A 80 29.23 14.63 8.66
CA GLY A 80 30.07 14.04 9.70
C GLY A 80 29.42 12.89 10.48
N PHE A 81 28.58 12.09 9.83
CA PHE A 81 28.13 10.78 10.32
C PHE A 81 28.86 9.64 9.59
N THR A 82 28.93 8.46 10.22
CA THR A 82 29.39 7.24 9.55
C THR A 82 28.26 6.64 8.70
N ALA A 83 28.50 6.46 7.41
CA ALA A 83 27.54 5.92 6.45
C ALA A 83 27.87 4.48 6.02
N TYR A 84 26.82 3.67 5.83
CA TYR A 84 26.89 2.27 5.42
C TYR A 84 25.87 1.96 4.30
N PRO A 85 26.21 1.12 3.31
CA PRO A 85 25.36 0.88 2.14
C PRO A 85 24.24 -0.14 2.38
N ASN A 86 24.34 -0.97 3.43
CA ASN A 86 23.35 -1.96 3.85
C ASN A 86 23.69 -2.49 5.25
N LEU A 87 22.72 -3.14 5.91
CA LEU A 87 22.91 -3.71 7.25
C LEU A 87 24.05 -4.73 7.28
N ALA A 88 24.16 -5.58 6.25
CA ALA A 88 25.24 -6.56 6.15
C ALA A 88 26.64 -5.93 5.98
N ALA A 89 26.77 -4.64 5.66
CA ALA A 89 28.02 -3.90 5.72
C ALA A 89 28.25 -3.31 7.13
N TYR A 90 27.20 -2.76 7.75
CA TYR A 90 27.20 -2.28 9.13
C TYR A 90 27.62 -3.39 10.12
N ASP A 91 27.01 -4.57 10.06
CA ASP A 91 27.32 -5.72 10.93
C ASP A 91 28.77 -6.24 10.77
N ARG A 92 29.40 -5.96 9.62
CA ARG A 92 30.80 -6.31 9.32
C ARG A 92 31.79 -5.15 9.54
N GLY A 93 31.33 -3.96 9.96
CA GLY A 93 32.19 -2.78 10.11
C GLY A 93 32.71 -2.19 8.78
N GLY A 94 32.00 -2.43 7.68
CA GLY A 94 32.33 -1.90 6.35
C GLY A 94 31.90 -0.45 6.17
N GLU A 95 32.59 0.47 6.84
CA GLU A 95 32.36 1.92 6.77
C GLU A 95 32.71 2.51 5.40
N VAL A 96 31.81 3.31 4.81
CA VAL A 96 32.08 4.02 3.55
C VAL A 96 32.76 5.35 3.85
N HIS A 97 34.09 5.40 3.77
CA HIS A 97 34.85 6.64 4.04
C HIS A 97 34.86 7.66 2.89
N ARG A 98 34.34 7.32 1.69
CA ARG A 98 34.16 8.24 0.56
C ARG A 98 33.15 7.67 -0.45
N PRO A 99 32.26 8.47 -1.06
CA PRO A 99 31.45 8.01 -2.17
C PRO A 99 32.31 7.86 -3.43
N GLU A 100 32.27 6.68 -4.05
CA GLU A 100 32.89 6.41 -5.35
C GLU A 100 31.88 6.69 -6.47
N LEU A 101 32.31 7.39 -7.53
CA LEU A 101 31.43 7.74 -8.65
C LEU A 101 31.45 6.59 -9.68
N ALA A 102 30.27 6.07 -10.03
CA ALA A 102 30.16 4.83 -10.81
C ALA A 102 30.69 4.95 -12.26
N GLY A 103 31.38 3.90 -12.69
CA GLY A 103 31.77 3.64 -14.08
C GLY A 103 32.11 2.15 -14.26
N GLU A 104 31.67 1.56 -15.37
CA GLU A 104 31.84 0.13 -15.69
C GLU A 104 33.18 -0.14 -16.45
N PRO A 105 33.51 -1.37 -16.87
CA PRO A 105 33.87 -2.51 -16.00
C PRO A 105 35.22 -3.15 -16.43
N THR A 106 35.50 -4.38 -15.93
CA THR A 106 36.43 -5.41 -16.50
C THR A 106 37.91 -5.47 -16.04
N SER A 107 38.34 -6.70 -15.73
CA SER A 107 39.69 -7.29 -15.93
C SER A 107 40.95 -6.73 -15.22
N THR A 108 41.40 -7.53 -14.23
CA THR A 108 42.75 -8.11 -14.13
C THR A 108 44.01 -7.21 -14.10
N GLY A 109 44.72 -7.25 -12.96
CA GLY A 109 46.17 -7.49 -12.97
C GLY A 109 47.11 -6.47 -12.29
N ALA A 110 48.14 -7.03 -11.63
CA ALA A 110 49.44 -6.45 -11.28
C ALA A 110 49.56 -5.27 -10.27
N THR A 111 50.52 -5.44 -9.37
CA THR A 111 51.16 -4.47 -8.48
C THR A 111 52.43 -3.86 -9.14
N PRO A 112 53.23 -2.98 -8.48
CA PRO A 112 52.86 -1.73 -7.78
C PRO A 112 53.82 -0.55 -8.09
N ILE A 113 53.36 0.70 -8.19
CA ILE A 113 54.26 1.88 -8.30
C ILE A 113 53.79 3.08 -7.44
N ALA A 114 54.75 3.67 -6.71
CA ALA A 114 54.74 5.00 -6.08
C ALA A 114 55.95 5.80 -6.67
N PRO A 115 56.16 7.13 -6.50
CA PRO A 115 56.07 7.86 -5.22
C PRO A 115 55.79 9.41 -5.33
N ALA A 116 56.26 10.15 -4.31
CA ALA A 116 56.45 11.62 -4.20
C ALA A 116 55.18 12.46 -3.88
N ALA A 117 55.04 13.20 -2.77
CA ALA A 117 55.91 13.80 -1.71
C ALA A 117 56.32 15.28 -1.91
N SER A 118 55.95 16.11 -0.93
CA SER A 118 56.65 17.32 -0.49
C SER A 118 56.10 17.75 0.88
N ALA A 119 56.94 18.35 1.73
CA ALA A 119 56.59 18.74 3.10
C ALA A 119 57.38 19.98 3.55
N VAL A 120 56.80 20.80 4.44
CA VAL A 120 57.50 21.86 5.18
C VAL A 120 56.93 21.95 6.61
N ALA A 121 57.80 22.12 7.60
CA ALA A 121 57.53 22.48 9.00
C ALA A 121 58.62 23.49 9.45
N PRO A 122 58.56 24.13 10.65
CA PRO A 122 58.93 23.45 11.91
C PRO A 122 58.23 23.99 13.21
N ALA A 123 58.80 23.63 14.38
CA ALA A 123 58.38 23.86 15.78
C ALA A 123 58.37 25.36 16.25
N ALA A 124 58.01 25.77 17.49
CA ALA A 124 58.19 25.16 18.83
C ALA A 124 57.22 25.73 19.95
N PRO A 125 57.26 25.26 21.24
CA PRO A 125 56.23 25.49 22.30
C PRO A 125 56.73 26.44 23.45
N PRO A 126 56.21 26.49 24.72
CA PRO A 126 55.03 25.87 25.38
C PRO A 126 54.17 26.77 26.36
N SER A 127 52.98 26.28 26.76
CA SER A 127 52.28 26.39 28.08
C SER A 127 51.98 27.74 28.81
N SER A 128 50.71 28.00 29.19
CA SER A 128 50.21 28.30 30.57
C SER A 128 48.69 28.73 30.63
N GLN A 129 48.14 29.01 31.83
CA GLN A 129 46.70 29.20 32.18
C GLN A 129 46.27 30.70 32.34
N PRO A 130 45.17 31.11 33.04
CA PRO A 130 43.73 30.71 33.05
C PRO A 130 42.73 31.90 32.89
N ILE A 131 41.42 31.66 32.69
CA ILE A 131 40.33 32.67 32.90
C ILE A 131 39.07 32.00 33.55
N ALA A 132 38.28 32.77 34.32
CA ALA A 132 37.04 32.34 34.99
C ALA A 132 35.79 33.19 34.58
N PRO A 133 34.54 32.76 34.87
CA PRO A 133 33.31 33.48 34.48
C PRO A 133 32.55 34.19 35.63
N GLN A 134 31.59 35.08 35.29
CA GLN A 134 30.64 35.72 36.24
C GLN A 134 29.22 35.99 35.65
N ARG A 135 28.20 35.85 36.51
CA ARG A 135 26.95 36.66 36.66
C ARG A 135 25.76 36.60 35.66
N GLY A 136 24.57 36.87 36.24
CA GLY A 136 23.21 37.02 35.65
C GLY A 136 22.29 35.84 36.00
N VAL A 137 21.02 35.93 36.46
CA VAL A 137 20.05 37.00 36.84
C VAL A 137 19.11 36.42 37.97
N ALA A 138 18.33 37.08 38.85
CA ALA A 138 17.64 38.38 38.96
C ALA A 138 16.25 38.43 38.25
N THR A 139 15.08 38.76 38.86
CA THR A 139 14.66 39.15 40.24
C THR A 139 13.18 38.70 40.54
N MET A 140 12.70 38.77 41.80
CA MET A 140 11.28 39.09 42.18
C MET A 140 11.12 39.38 43.71
N ASP A 141 10.03 40.04 44.13
CA ASP A 141 9.92 40.84 45.38
C ASP A 141 8.90 40.31 46.44
N ARG A 142 9.27 40.46 47.74
CA ARG A 142 8.50 40.97 48.93
C ARG A 142 7.11 40.43 49.35
N PRO A 143 6.57 40.85 50.53
CA PRO A 143 7.16 41.32 51.81
C PRO A 143 6.73 40.43 53.01
N ARG A 144 6.97 40.64 54.32
CA ARG A 144 8.00 41.26 55.18
C ARG A 144 7.33 41.57 56.55
N GLU A 145 7.63 40.80 57.60
CA GLU A 145 7.67 41.27 58.99
C GLU A 145 8.94 40.67 59.64
N THR A 146 9.98 41.40 60.03
CA THR A 146 10.14 42.36 61.14
C THR A 146 10.09 41.75 62.55
N SER A 147 11.25 41.35 63.05
CA SER A 147 11.56 41.32 64.48
C SER A 147 13.03 41.69 64.71
N VAL A 148 13.26 42.50 65.74
CA VAL A 148 14.36 43.45 65.95
C VAL A 148 15.77 42.82 66.01
N MET A 149 16.77 43.59 65.58
CA MET A 149 18.19 43.26 65.54
C MET A 149 18.94 43.80 66.78
N SER A 150 19.88 43.01 67.32
CA SER A 150 20.90 43.45 68.29
C SER A 150 22.28 42.92 67.89
N ALA A 151 23.30 43.78 67.89
CA ALA A 151 24.64 43.48 67.38
C ALA A 151 25.61 42.90 68.45
N PRO A 152 26.70 42.21 68.05
CA PRO A 152 27.56 41.46 68.96
C PRO A 152 28.82 42.21 69.42
N PRO A 153 29.50 41.73 70.48
CA PRO A 153 30.92 41.98 70.70
C PRO A 153 31.79 40.72 70.51
N LYS A 154 32.60 40.75 69.45
CA LYS A 154 34.05 40.51 69.44
C LYS A 154 34.64 39.37 70.31
N GLN A 155 35.32 38.43 69.66
CA GLN A 155 36.16 37.40 70.31
C GLN A 155 37.16 37.99 71.30
N GLN A 156 37.37 37.30 72.43
CA GLN A 156 38.38 37.62 73.44
C GLN A 156 39.26 36.40 73.71
N ALA A 157 40.48 36.62 74.20
CA ALA A 157 41.58 35.66 74.15
C ALA A 157 41.37 34.38 75.02
N SER A 158 42.10 33.33 74.66
CA SER A 158 42.03 32.00 75.27
C SER A 158 42.43 31.98 76.75
N ALA A 159 41.47 31.66 77.62
CA ALA A 159 41.75 31.18 78.97
C ALA A 159 42.21 29.70 78.94
N PRO A 160 43.02 29.22 79.92
CA PRO A 160 43.47 27.83 79.96
C PRO A 160 42.28 26.88 80.14
N ARG A 161 42.12 25.95 79.21
CA ARG A 161 41.05 24.95 79.22
C ARG A 161 41.28 23.99 80.40
N LYS A 162 40.46 24.10 81.46
CA LYS A 162 40.47 23.12 82.56
C LYS A 162 40.36 21.71 81.98
N ALA A 163 41.14 20.78 82.52
CA ALA A 163 41.04 19.37 82.15
C ALA A 163 39.59 18.90 82.37
N ALA A 164 39.04 18.20 81.37
CA ALA A 164 37.75 17.55 81.54
C ALA A 164 37.87 16.50 82.66
N PRO A 165 36.84 16.30 83.51
CA PRO A 165 36.85 15.18 84.45
C PRO A 165 36.99 13.88 83.66
N ALA A 166 37.83 12.96 84.16
CA ALA A 166 37.97 11.65 83.55
C ALA A 166 36.60 10.97 83.54
N GLY A 167 36.10 10.63 82.34
CA GLY A 167 34.86 9.87 82.21
C GLY A 167 34.97 8.51 82.91
N PRO A 168 33.85 7.89 83.34
CA PRO A 168 33.89 6.60 84.02
C PRO A 168 34.67 5.57 83.18
N PRO A 169 35.53 4.74 83.80
CA PRO A 169 36.42 3.86 83.06
C PRO A 169 35.62 2.90 82.18
N LEU A 170 36.12 2.66 80.96
CA LEU A 170 35.47 1.86 79.90
C LEU A 170 35.00 0.44 80.34
N GLY A 171 35.42 -0.05 81.51
CA GLY A 171 34.87 -1.23 82.16
C GLY A 171 33.39 -1.14 82.53
N SER A 172 32.88 0.01 82.99
CA SER A 172 31.48 0.15 83.44
C SER A 172 30.46 0.14 82.29
N TYR A 173 30.89 0.50 81.08
CA TYR A 173 30.03 0.49 79.89
C TYR A 173 30.00 -0.87 79.16
N ARG A 174 30.80 -1.85 79.58
CA ARG A 174 30.88 -3.19 78.97
C ARG A 174 29.51 -3.86 78.73
N PRO A 175 28.57 -3.95 79.69
CA PRO A 175 27.26 -4.59 79.44
C PRO A 175 26.42 -3.82 78.41
N TYR A 176 26.51 -2.48 78.39
CA TYR A 176 25.81 -1.65 77.40
C TYR A 176 26.42 -1.77 75.99
N LEU A 177 27.75 -1.87 75.89
CA LEU A 177 28.44 -2.11 74.63
C LEU A 177 28.15 -3.52 74.08
N ILE A 178 28.08 -4.53 74.94
CA ILE A 178 27.66 -5.89 74.57
C ILE A 178 26.18 -5.88 74.12
N GLY A 179 25.29 -5.23 74.86
CA GLY A 179 23.88 -5.08 74.48
C GLY A 179 23.70 -4.36 73.14
N ALA A 180 24.45 -3.28 72.90
CA ALA A 180 24.45 -2.57 71.62
C ALA A 180 25.00 -3.43 70.47
N ALA A 181 26.08 -4.19 70.70
CA ALA A 181 26.63 -5.11 69.71
C ALA A 181 25.64 -6.25 69.37
N VAL A 182 24.97 -6.83 70.38
CA VAL A 182 23.90 -7.83 70.19
C VAL A 182 22.73 -7.22 69.41
N LEU A 183 22.30 -5.99 69.73
CA LEU A 183 21.23 -5.30 69.00
C LEU A 183 21.62 -5.05 67.54
N VAL A 184 22.85 -4.60 67.26
CA VAL A 184 23.36 -4.44 65.89
C VAL A 184 23.40 -5.78 65.15
N VAL A 185 23.82 -6.87 65.79
CA VAL A 185 23.80 -8.22 65.20
C VAL A 185 22.37 -8.69 64.93
N VAL A 186 21.42 -8.46 65.83
CA VAL A 186 20.00 -8.79 65.61
C VAL A 186 19.40 -7.97 64.46
N VAL A 187 19.66 -6.66 64.41
CA VAL A 187 19.22 -5.78 63.31
C VAL A 187 19.86 -6.20 61.98
N LEU A 188 21.12 -6.62 61.98
CA LEU A 188 21.81 -7.11 60.79
C LEU A 188 21.29 -8.49 60.33
N LEU A 189 20.96 -9.39 61.25
CA LEU A 189 20.32 -10.69 60.93
C LEU A 189 18.89 -10.49 60.39
N VAL A 190 18.09 -9.62 61.01
CA VAL A 190 16.76 -9.22 60.50
C VAL A 190 16.90 -8.54 59.14
N GLY A 191 17.94 -7.72 58.96
CA GLY A 191 18.30 -7.12 57.68
C GLY A 191 18.52 -8.18 56.59
N ILE A 192 19.44 -9.12 56.84
CA ILE A 192 19.75 -10.26 55.95
C ILE A 192 18.53 -11.16 55.69
N LEU A 193 17.56 -11.21 56.61
CA LEU A 193 16.35 -12.01 56.47
C LEU A 193 15.24 -11.33 55.63
N TYR A 194 15.07 -10.00 55.73
CA TYR A 194 13.90 -9.29 55.18
C TYR A 194 14.17 -8.28 54.06
N LEU A 195 15.41 -7.79 53.90
CA LEU A 195 15.78 -6.84 52.83
C LEU A 195 16.09 -7.51 51.47
N PRO A 196 16.73 -8.70 51.39
CA PRO A 196 17.10 -9.27 50.10
C PRO A 196 15.91 -9.51 49.18
N THR A 197 16.08 -9.09 47.93
CA THR A 197 15.19 -9.38 46.81
C THR A 197 15.95 -10.18 45.76
N ALA A 198 15.23 -10.97 44.99
CA ALA A 198 15.78 -11.69 43.84
C ALA A 198 14.87 -11.53 42.62
N THR A 199 15.47 -11.38 41.44
CA THR A 199 14.77 -11.45 40.16
C THR A 199 15.24 -12.69 39.41
N ALA A 200 14.31 -13.59 39.14
CA ALA A 200 14.52 -14.74 38.27
C ALA A 200 13.92 -14.42 36.90
N THR A 201 14.77 -14.17 35.91
CA THR A 201 14.39 -14.00 34.51
C THR A 201 14.52 -15.34 33.79
N VAL A 202 13.42 -15.84 33.24
CA VAL A 202 13.35 -17.08 32.47
C VAL A 202 13.24 -16.70 30.99
N PHE A 203 14.19 -17.17 30.18
CA PHE A 203 14.24 -16.94 28.75
C PHE A 203 13.61 -18.14 28.03
N VAL A 204 12.49 -17.93 27.33
CA VAL A 204 11.69 -19.01 26.73
C VAL A 204 11.67 -18.96 25.21
N GLN A 205 11.58 -20.12 24.58
CA GLN A 205 11.36 -20.23 23.13
C GLN A 205 9.90 -20.58 22.85
N GLY A 206 9.22 -19.70 22.10
CA GLY A 206 7.86 -19.96 21.63
C GLY A 206 7.84 -21.12 20.64
N THR A 207 6.86 -22.02 20.77
CA THR A 207 6.59 -23.05 19.75
C THR A 207 5.71 -22.45 18.66
N PRO A 208 6.09 -22.54 17.36
CA PRO A 208 5.33 -21.92 16.28
C PRO A 208 3.98 -22.60 16.09
N ILE A 209 2.95 -21.79 15.82
CA ILE A 209 1.61 -22.23 15.43
C ILE A 209 1.20 -21.51 14.15
N LYS A 210 0.57 -22.25 13.23
CA LYS A 210 -0.05 -21.73 12.00
C LYS A 210 -1.49 -22.24 11.93
N ALA A 211 -2.39 -21.40 11.43
CA ALA A 211 -3.80 -21.70 11.37
C ALA A 211 -4.48 -20.88 10.29
N ASP A 212 -4.91 -21.55 9.23
CA ASP A 212 -5.87 -20.98 8.28
C ASP A 212 -7.29 -21.08 8.86
N VAL A 213 -8.15 -20.12 8.49
CA VAL A 213 -9.57 -20.05 8.85
C VAL A 213 -10.32 -19.22 7.81
N THR A 214 -11.57 -19.56 7.54
CA THR A 214 -12.46 -18.78 6.67
C THR A 214 -13.55 -18.14 7.53
N LEU A 215 -13.75 -16.83 7.40
CA LEU A 215 -14.83 -16.07 8.05
C LEU A 215 -15.89 -15.67 7.03
N LEU A 216 -17.17 -15.69 7.44
CA LEU A 216 -18.30 -15.37 6.58
C LEU A 216 -19.01 -14.09 7.05
N GLY A 217 -18.85 -13.01 6.29
CA GLY A 217 -19.54 -11.74 6.51
C GLY A 217 -20.88 -11.68 5.76
N ALA A 218 -21.92 -11.21 6.43
CA ALA A 218 -23.22 -10.94 5.80
C ALA A 218 -23.99 -9.79 6.48
N PRO A 219 -24.95 -9.14 5.77
CA PRO A 219 -25.74 -8.07 6.36
C PRO A 219 -26.71 -8.62 7.41
N GLY A 220 -26.79 -7.95 8.56
CA GLY A 220 -27.77 -8.28 9.61
C GLY A 220 -27.56 -9.62 10.34
N THR A 221 -26.62 -10.48 9.93
CA THR A 221 -26.30 -11.70 10.67
C THR A 221 -25.81 -11.39 12.08
N ALA A 222 -26.35 -12.09 13.06
CA ALA A 222 -26.02 -11.89 14.47
C ALA A 222 -24.54 -12.20 14.75
N ALA A 223 -23.81 -11.21 15.25
CA ALA A 223 -22.50 -11.41 15.86
C ALA A 223 -22.67 -12.33 17.07
N GLY A 224 -22.23 -13.59 16.94
CA GLY A 224 -22.53 -14.64 17.92
C GLY A 224 -22.17 -16.06 17.45
N SER A 225 -22.23 -16.34 16.14
CA SER A 225 -21.51 -17.50 15.59
C SER A 225 -20.00 -17.17 15.55
N PRO A 226 -19.11 -18.07 16.00
CA PRO A 226 -17.68 -17.79 16.12
C PRO A 226 -16.97 -17.48 14.79
N ASP A 227 -17.59 -17.84 13.66
CA ASP A 227 -17.03 -17.80 12.30
C ASP A 227 -17.66 -16.69 11.43
N HIS A 228 -18.59 -15.89 11.98
CA HIS A 228 -19.36 -14.88 11.25
C HIS A 228 -19.21 -13.47 11.82
N PHE A 229 -19.37 -12.47 10.95
CA PHE A 229 -19.37 -11.05 11.31
C PHE A 229 -20.42 -10.25 10.52
N ALA A 230 -20.81 -9.10 11.06
CA ALA A 230 -21.79 -8.22 10.41
C ALA A 230 -21.11 -7.31 9.37
N THR A 231 -21.71 -7.25 8.18
CA THR A 231 -21.29 -6.38 7.08
C THR A 231 -22.37 -5.36 6.73
N GLN A 232 -22.04 -4.44 5.82
CA GLN A 232 -22.98 -3.55 5.15
C GLN A 232 -22.68 -3.54 3.65
N ALA A 233 -23.70 -3.79 2.82
CA ALA A 233 -23.65 -3.49 1.39
C ALA A 233 -23.61 -1.98 1.18
N ILE A 234 -22.74 -1.52 0.28
CA ILE A 234 -22.60 -0.12 -0.10
C ILE A 234 -22.58 -0.01 -1.62
N HIS A 235 -23.55 0.72 -2.16
CA HIS A 235 -23.64 1.06 -3.57
C HIS A 235 -23.38 2.55 -3.79
N ALA A 236 -22.70 2.92 -4.87
CA ALA A 236 -22.62 4.29 -5.36
C ALA A 236 -22.63 4.34 -6.89
N GLU A 237 -23.29 5.36 -7.44
CA GLU A 237 -23.41 5.58 -8.88
C GLU A 237 -23.45 7.08 -9.22
N GLU A 238 -22.82 7.45 -10.33
CA GLU A 238 -23.00 8.74 -11.02
C GLU A 238 -23.36 8.41 -12.48
N SER A 239 -24.30 9.16 -13.07
CA SER A 239 -24.68 8.95 -14.47
C SER A 239 -24.98 10.26 -15.18
N GLN A 240 -24.56 10.33 -16.43
CA GLN A 240 -24.63 11.53 -17.25
C GLN A 240 -24.86 11.16 -18.71
N ASN A 241 -25.74 11.89 -19.38
CA ASN A 241 -25.90 11.83 -20.83
C ASN A 241 -24.98 12.89 -21.46
N LEU A 242 -24.14 12.47 -22.41
CA LEU A 242 -23.23 13.36 -23.15
C LEU A 242 -23.49 13.24 -24.68
N PRO A 243 -23.43 14.36 -25.43
CA PRO A 243 -23.57 14.32 -26.88
C PRO A 243 -22.30 13.74 -27.54
N GLY A 244 -22.49 13.01 -28.63
CA GLY A 244 -21.44 12.44 -29.46
C GLY A 244 -21.54 12.87 -30.93
N THR A 245 -20.38 13.11 -31.52
CA THR A 245 -20.22 13.40 -32.95
C THR A 245 -19.61 12.18 -33.65
N PRO A 246 -20.28 11.55 -34.62
CA PRO A 246 -19.73 10.42 -35.36
C PRO A 246 -18.48 10.85 -36.15
N THR A 247 -17.39 10.08 -36.06
CA THR A 247 -16.15 10.38 -36.82
C THR A 247 -15.88 9.39 -37.96
N GLY A 248 -16.57 8.25 -37.96
CA GLY A 248 -16.39 7.21 -38.96
C GLY A 248 -16.87 7.61 -40.34
N GLN A 249 -16.23 7.04 -41.36
CA GLN A 249 -16.64 7.20 -42.75
C GLN A 249 -16.96 5.83 -43.35
N LYS A 250 -18.09 5.75 -44.05
CA LYS A 250 -18.54 4.55 -44.77
C LYS A 250 -18.85 4.95 -46.20
N GLN A 251 -18.17 4.33 -47.16
CA GLN A 251 -18.52 4.48 -48.56
C GLN A 251 -19.85 3.75 -48.84
N ILE A 252 -20.77 4.44 -49.50
CA ILE A 252 -22.01 3.89 -50.04
C ILE A 252 -21.85 3.86 -51.55
N ASP A 253 -21.97 2.68 -52.13
CA ASP A 253 -21.82 2.47 -53.57
C ASP A 253 -22.94 3.13 -54.38
N ALA A 254 -22.65 3.44 -55.64
CA ALA A 254 -23.63 4.02 -56.54
C ALA A 254 -24.78 3.02 -56.81
N ALA A 255 -26.02 3.46 -56.62
CA ALA A 255 -27.20 2.69 -56.95
C ALA A 255 -27.48 2.74 -58.46
N LYS A 256 -27.92 1.60 -59.02
CA LYS A 256 -28.43 1.53 -60.40
C LYS A 256 -29.90 1.92 -60.42
N ALA A 257 -30.29 2.74 -61.38
CA ALA A 257 -31.70 3.01 -61.62
C ALA A 257 -32.42 1.74 -62.10
N THR A 258 -33.63 1.50 -61.61
CA THR A 258 -34.46 0.34 -61.95
C THR A 258 -35.88 0.77 -62.25
N GLY A 259 -36.62 -0.08 -62.97
CA GLY A 259 -37.99 0.20 -63.40
C GLY A 259 -38.49 -0.85 -64.38
N GLN A 260 -39.59 -0.54 -65.06
CA GLN A 260 -40.22 -1.41 -66.05
C GLN A 260 -40.12 -0.78 -67.44
N VAL A 261 -39.95 -1.62 -68.46
CA VAL A 261 -40.19 -1.26 -69.86
C VAL A 261 -41.22 -2.20 -70.46
N THR A 262 -42.11 -1.67 -71.29
CA THR A 262 -43.17 -2.42 -71.95
C THR A 262 -42.73 -2.73 -73.37
N PHE A 263 -42.59 -4.02 -73.70
CA PHE A 263 -42.30 -4.48 -75.06
C PHE A 263 -43.60 -4.84 -75.77
N LYS A 264 -43.75 -4.37 -77.02
CA LYS A 264 -44.92 -4.60 -77.87
C LYS A 264 -44.49 -5.29 -79.17
N ALA A 265 -45.17 -6.37 -79.55
CA ALA A 265 -44.84 -7.14 -80.76
C ALA A 265 -45.82 -6.83 -81.91
N SER A 266 -45.27 -6.61 -83.11
CA SER A 266 -46.01 -6.31 -84.34
C SER A 266 -45.71 -7.35 -85.43
N CYS A 267 -46.22 -8.57 -85.25
CA CYS A 267 -46.03 -9.66 -86.22
C CYS A 267 -47.23 -9.82 -87.17
N SER A 268 -46.96 -10.22 -88.42
CA SER A 268 -47.96 -10.47 -89.47
C SER A 268 -48.48 -11.92 -89.56
N GLY A 269 -48.04 -12.81 -88.67
CA GLY A 269 -48.40 -14.23 -88.65
C GLY A 269 -49.58 -14.59 -87.73
N PHE A 270 -50.16 -15.77 -87.93
CA PHE A 270 -51.36 -16.26 -87.21
C PHE A 270 -51.22 -16.20 -85.68
N ILE A 271 -50.09 -16.71 -85.17
CA ILE A 271 -49.62 -16.59 -83.79
C ILE A 271 -48.13 -16.24 -83.84
N CYS A 272 -47.69 -15.32 -82.99
CA CYS A 272 -46.29 -14.92 -82.84
C CYS A 272 -45.88 -14.96 -81.37
N SER A 273 -44.68 -15.45 -81.08
CA SER A 273 -44.17 -15.57 -79.70
C SER A 273 -42.69 -15.20 -79.67
N VAL A 274 -42.38 -13.99 -79.20
CA VAL A 274 -41.01 -13.43 -79.22
C VAL A 274 -40.41 -13.46 -77.80
N PRO A 275 -39.35 -14.25 -77.55
CA PRO A 275 -38.74 -14.36 -76.22
C PRO A 275 -37.71 -13.24 -75.99
N ILE A 276 -38.02 -12.36 -75.04
CA ILE A 276 -37.10 -11.33 -74.53
C ILE A 276 -36.25 -11.99 -73.46
N ARG A 277 -34.95 -12.11 -73.70
CA ARG A 277 -34.00 -12.72 -72.75
C ARG A 277 -33.64 -11.72 -71.65
N SER A 278 -33.32 -12.20 -70.45
CA SER A 278 -32.53 -11.40 -69.50
C SER A 278 -31.19 -11.02 -70.14
N GLY A 279 -30.73 -9.78 -69.95
CA GLY A 279 -29.60 -9.20 -70.70
C GLY A 279 -29.97 -8.63 -72.08
N THR A 280 -31.26 -8.46 -72.39
CA THR A 280 -31.68 -7.65 -73.54
C THR A 280 -31.39 -6.18 -73.23
N ASP A 281 -30.66 -5.49 -74.11
CA ASP A 281 -30.26 -4.10 -73.95
C ASP A 281 -31.23 -3.17 -74.67
N VAL A 282 -31.76 -2.19 -73.94
CA VAL A 282 -32.65 -1.14 -74.45
C VAL A 282 -32.12 0.23 -74.05
N SER A 283 -32.28 1.22 -74.93
CA SER A 283 -31.70 2.55 -74.72
C SER A 283 -32.60 3.72 -75.07
N THR A 284 -32.23 4.87 -74.51
CA THR A 284 -32.83 6.18 -74.83
C THR A 284 -32.15 6.80 -76.06
N GLY A 285 -32.83 7.76 -76.70
CA GLY A 285 -32.22 8.62 -77.72
C GLY A 285 -31.07 9.52 -77.20
N SER A 286 -30.82 9.53 -75.89
CA SER A 286 -29.69 10.19 -75.22
C SER A 286 -28.55 9.24 -74.85
N GLY A 287 -28.58 7.99 -75.32
CA GLY A 287 -27.49 7.02 -75.13
C GLY A 287 -27.41 6.40 -73.72
N LYS A 288 -28.50 6.40 -72.95
CA LYS A 288 -28.58 5.67 -71.67
C LYS A 288 -29.01 4.24 -71.94
N HIS A 289 -28.28 3.27 -71.39
CA HIS A 289 -28.50 1.83 -71.61
C HIS A 289 -29.05 1.11 -70.37
N TYR A 290 -29.98 0.18 -70.59
CA TYR A 290 -30.69 -0.57 -69.56
C TYR A 290 -30.81 -2.05 -69.97
N LEU A 291 -30.46 -2.95 -69.06
CA LEU A 291 -30.55 -4.39 -69.29
C LEU A 291 -31.80 -4.96 -68.62
N THR A 292 -32.55 -5.79 -69.34
CA THR A 292 -33.62 -6.61 -68.75
C THR A 292 -33.03 -7.57 -67.71
N THR A 293 -33.65 -7.64 -66.54
CA THR A 293 -33.18 -8.45 -65.40
C THR A 293 -33.85 -9.82 -65.32
N LYS A 294 -34.97 -10.00 -66.03
CA LYS A 294 -35.69 -11.27 -66.17
C LYS A 294 -36.06 -11.52 -67.63
N SER A 295 -36.10 -12.78 -68.03
CA SER A 295 -36.65 -13.18 -69.33
C SER A 295 -38.17 -13.14 -69.30
N VAL A 296 -38.78 -12.61 -70.36
CA VAL A 296 -40.24 -12.56 -70.58
C VAL A 296 -40.55 -12.94 -72.02
N THR A 297 -41.82 -13.11 -72.40
CA THR A 297 -42.18 -13.49 -73.78
C THR A 297 -43.43 -12.74 -74.19
N VAL A 298 -43.35 -12.00 -75.30
CA VAL A 298 -44.53 -11.36 -75.90
C VAL A 298 -45.23 -12.38 -76.78
N GLN A 299 -46.52 -12.60 -76.54
CA GLN A 299 -47.39 -13.38 -77.42
C GLN A 299 -48.37 -12.45 -78.13
N SER A 300 -48.41 -12.52 -79.46
CA SER A 300 -49.24 -11.67 -80.32
C SER A 300 -50.03 -12.52 -81.31
N THR A 301 -51.17 -12.01 -81.77
CA THR A 301 -52.06 -12.67 -82.75
C THR A 301 -52.45 -11.69 -83.85
N LEU A 302 -53.03 -12.18 -84.95
CA LEU A 302 -53.54 -11.33 -86.05
C LEU A 302 -54.56 -10.26 -85.64
N VAL A 303 -55.21 -10.41 -84.48
CA VAL A 303 -56.29 -9.52 -84.01
C VAL A 303 -55.94 -8.75 -82.74
N SER A 304 -54.75 -8.96 -82.17
CA SER A 304 -54.32 -8.30 -80.94
C SER A 304 -52.79 -8.25 -80.84
N GLN A 305 -52.25 -7.04 -80.72
CA GLN A 305 -50.83 -6.80 -80.46
C GLN A 305 -50.48 -7.29 -79.06
N GLY A 306 -49.50 -8.19 -78.97
CA GLY A 306 -48.94 -8.62 -77.71
C GLY A 306 -48.17 -7.50 -77.01
N SER A 307 -48.35 -7.36 -75.71
CA SER A 307 -47.63 -6.41 -74.85
C SER A 307 -47.19 -7.11 -73.56
N VAL A 308 -45.95 -6.91 -73.11
CA VAL A 308 -45.46 -7.46 -71.83
C VAL A 308 -44.45 -6.52 -71.17
N ASP A 309 -44.50 -6.43 -69.84
CA ASP A 309 -43.54 -5.63 -69.07
C ASP A 309 -42.32 -6.47 -68.68
N ALA A 310 -41.13 -5.90 -68.88
CA ALA A 310 -39.85 -6.44 -68.45
C ALA A 310 -39.21 -5.54 -67.38
N PRO A 311 -38.74 -6.08 -66.24
CA PRO A 311 -37.98 -5.31 -65.26
C PRO A 311 -36.57 -5.04 -65.78
N VAL A 312 -36.14 -3.77 -65.79
CA VAL A 312 -34.81 -3.34 -66.24
C VAL A 312 -33.97 -2.73 -65.13
N ALA A 313 -32.64 -2.76 -65.32
CA ALA A 313 -31.68 -2.03 -64.51
C ALA A 313 -30.66 -1.30 -65.41
N ALA A 314 -30.29 -0.07 -65.03
CA ALA A 314 -29.32 0.73 -65.77
C ALA A 314 -27.94 0.04 -65.84
N VAL A 315 -27.27 0.13 -67.00
CA VAL A 315 -25.90 -0.38 -67.18
C VAL A 315 -24.93 0.40 -66.27
N GLN A 316 -25.02 1.73 -66.30
CA GLN A 316 -24.27 2.62 -65.41
C GLN A 316 -25.05 2.88 -64.11
N ALA A 317 -24.35 2.81 -62.98
CA ALA A 317 -24.87 3.26 -61.68
C ALA A 317 -24.67 4.78 -61.51
N GLY A 318 -25.52 5.42 -60.71
CA GLY A 318 -25.50 6.87 -60.49
C GLY A 318 -26.82 7.58 -60.81
N LEU A 319 -26.92 8.86 -60.44
CA LEU A 319 -28.05 9.74 -60.80
C LEU A 319 -28.21 9.83 -62.33
N ALA A 320 -27.09 9.75 -63.07
CA ALA A 320 -27.06 9.71 -64.52
C ALA A 320 -27.88 8.54 -65.13
N GLY A 321 -28.08 7.44 -64.39
CA GLY A 321 -28.87 6.29 -64.82
C GLY A 321 -30.38 6.51 -64.82
N ASN A 322 -30.90 7.56 -64.16
CA ASN A 322 -32.35 7.84 -64.14
C ASN A 322 -32.83 8.39 -65.49
N THR A 323 -34.07 8.10 -65.89
CA THR A 323 -34.66 8.69 -67.11
C THR A 323 -36.18 8.82 -67.05
N GLU A 324 -36.71 9.78 -67.80
CA GLU A 324 -38.13 10.16 -67.79
C GLU A 324 -39.01 9.14 -68.53
N VAL A 325 -40.33 9.29 -68.40
CA VAL A 325 -41.33 8.46 -69.09
C VAL A 325 -41.20 8.57 -70.62
N ASP A 326 -41.48 7.48 -71.33
CA ASP A 326 -41.46 7.38 -72.80
C ASP A 326 -40.12 7.78 -73.48
N THR A 327 -38.97 7.63 -72.80
CA THR A 327 -37.64 8.00 -73.32
C THR A 327 -36.82 6.83 -73.86
N ILE A 328 -37.01 5.62 -73.31
CA ILE A 328 -36.42 4.37 -73.82
C ILE A 328 -37.24 3.95 -75.04
N ARG A 329 -36.58 3.83 -76.20
CA ARG A 329 -37.26 3.58 -77.49
C ARG A 329 -36.50 2.65 -78.45
N TYR A 330 -35.26 2.31 -78.12
CA TYR A 330 -34.37 1.50 -78.95
C TYR A 330 -34.09 0.16 -78.29
N ILE A 331 -34.00 -0.90 -79.09
CA ILE A 331 -33.66 -2.26 -78.65
C ILE A 331 -32.37 -2.64 -79.38
N ASN A 332 -31.25 -2.77 -78.67
CA ASN A 332 -29.92 -2.86 -79.27
C ASN A 332 -29.48 -4.31 -79.53
N ASN A 333 -30.19 -5.29 -78.97
CA ASN A 333 -29.99 -6.72 -79.23
C ASN A 333 -31.31 -7.50 -79.09
N ASN A 334 -31.37 -8.75 -79.56
CA ASN A 334 -32.54 -9.63 -79.39
C ASN A 334 -33.87 -9.10 -79.99
N ASN A 335 -33.82 -8.17 -80.96
CA ASN A 335 -34.97 -7.76 -81.79
C ASN A 335 -34.84 -8.34 -83.22
N PRO A 336 -35.40 -9.54 -83.51
CA PRO A 336 -35.39 -10.09 -84.86
C PRO A 336 -36.37 -9.32 -85.76
N ASP A 337 -35.93 -9.00 -86.98
CA ASP A 337 -36.72 -8.38 -88.06
C ASP A 337 -37.50 -7.11 -87.66
N ASP A 338 -36.98 -6.36 -86.67
CA ASP A 338 -37.60 -5.20 -86.02
C ASP A 338 -39.06 -5.42 -85.53
N LEU A 339 -39.40 -6.66 -85.17
CA LEU A 339 -40.75 -7.07 -84.77
C LEU A 339 -41.19 -6.55 -83.39
N LEU A 340 -40.25 -6.09 -82.55
CA LEU A 340 -40.53 -5.47 -81.25
C LEU A 340 -40.32 -3.96 -81.27
N SER A 341 -41.23 -3.24 -80.61
CA SER A 341 -40.96 -1.91 -80.07
C SER A 341 -40.90 -1.97 -78.53
N VAL A 342 -40.26 -0.95 -77.93
CA VAL A 342 -40.18 -0.78 -76.48
C VAL A 342 -40.52 0.66 -76.11
N ASP A 343 -41.22 0.83 -74.99
CA ASP A 343 -41.36 2.11 -74.29
C ASP A 343 -41.22 1.91 -72.78
N ASN A 344 -41.00 3.00 -72.04
CA ASN A 344 -41.04 2.99 -70.58
C ASN A 344 -42.21 3.87 -70.10
N GLY A 345 -43.39 3.26 -69.97
CA GLY A 345 -44.61 3.94 -69.52
C GLY A 345 -44.56 4.51 -68.09
N GLN A 346 -43.44 4.35 -67.37
CA GLN A 346 -43.07 5.07 -66.14
C GLN A 346 -41.57 5.43 -66.18
N ALA A 347 -41.17 6.47 -65.46
CA ALA A 347 -39.77 6.88 -65.34
C ALA A 347 -38.90 5.81 -64.64
N ILE A 348 -37.68 5.60 -65.12
CA ILE A 348 -36.69 4.71 -64.49
C ILE A 348 -35.94 5.51 -63.41
N THR A 349 -36.01 5.04 -62.16
CA THR A 349 -35.62 5.82 -60.97
C THR A 349 -34.78 5.00 -59.99
N GLY A 350 -34.32 5.62 -58.89
CA GLY A 350 -33.51 4.96 -57.85
C GLY A 350 -32.01 4.87 -58.17
N GLY A 351 -31.55 5.40 -59.31
CA GLY A 351 -30.13 5.62 -59.56
C GLY A 351 -29.62 6.75 -58.67
N ALA A 352 -28.52 6.52 -57.96
CA ALA A 352 -27.91 7.48 -57.04
C ALA A 352 -26.39 7.34 -57.09
N ASP A 353 -25.66 8.46 -57.02
CA ASP A 353 -24.20 8.44 -57.09
C ASP A 353 -23.57 7.91 -55.80
N ALA A 354 -22.36 7.37 -55.92
CA ALA A 354 -21.60 6.90 -54.75
C ALA A 354 -21.27 8.08 -53.82
N ARG A 355 -21.42 7.88 -52.52
CA ARG A 355 -21.20 8.93 -51.51
C ARG A 355 -20.53 8.39 -50.26
N THR A 356 -19.82 9.24 -49.54
CA THR A 356 -19.37 8.95 -48.19
C THR A 356 -20.46 9.34 -47.19
N ALA A 357 -20.86 8.40 -46.35
CA ALA A 357 -21.70 8.64 -45.18
C ALA A 357 -20.83 8.73 -43.92
N THR A 358 -21.17 9.65 -43.02
CA THR A 358 -20.59 9.68 -41.67
C THR A 358 -21.32 8.67 -40.80
N VAL A 359 -20.59 7.82 -40.08
CA VAL A 359 -21.17 6.73 -39.25
C VAL A 359 -20.52 6.65 -37.88
N ILE A 360 -21.28 6.20 -36.88
CA ILE A 360 -20.77 6.03 -35.51
C ILE A 360 -19.69 4.94 -35.47
N GLN A 361 -18.55 5.23 -34.85
CA GLN A 361 -17.55 4.23 -34.48
C GLN A 361 -17.62 3.87 -33.00
N GLN A 362 -17.16 2.67 -32.66
CA GLN A 362 -16.98 2.25 -31.27
C GLN A 362 -16.04 3.19 -30.48
N SER A 363 -15.00 3.70 -31.15
CA SER A 363 -14.07 4.73 -30.65
C SER A 363 -14.76 6.05 -30.30
N ASP A 364 -15.85 6.43 -30.98
CA ASP A 364 -16.60 7.65 -30.65
C ASP A 364 -17.29 7.48 -29.29
N ILE A 365 -17.94 6.32 -29.07
CA ILE A 365 -18.61 5.97 -27.80
C ILE A 365 -17.59 5.86 -26.66
N ASP A 366 -16.50 5.12 -26.88
CA ASP A 366 -15.48 4.87 -25.86
C ASP A 366 -14.71 6.13 -25.47
N SER A 367 -14.44 7.05 -26.42
CA SER A 367 -13.77 8.32 -26.10
C SER A 367 -14.61 9.19 -25.15
N ILE A 368 -15.93 9.25 -25.36
CA ILE A 368 -16.84 10.04 -24.51
C ILE A 368 -16.96 9.39 -23.12
N LYS A 369 -17.05 8.05 -23.07
CA LYS A 369 -17.00 7.25 -21.83
C LYS A 369 -15.71 7.49 -21.04
N ASP A 370 -14.55 7.40 -21.69
CA ASP A 370 -13.23 7.51 -21.05
C ASP A 370 -12.90 8.95 -20.61
N VAL A 371 -13.51 9.97 -21.23
CA VAL A 371 -13.43 11.36 -20.76
C VAL A 371 -14.20 11.54 -19.46
N TYR A 372 -15.47 11.10 -19.39
CA TYR A 372 -16.27 11.24 -18.16
C TYR A 372 -15.77 10.33 -17.02
N ALA A 373 -15.33 9.12 -17.34
CA ALA A 373 -14.84 8.16 -16.35
C ALA A 373 -13.64 8.68 -15.54
N LYS A 374 -12.76 9.51 -16.11
CA LYS A 374 -11.61 10.10 -15.41
C LYS A 374 -12.03 10.93 -14.19
N ASP A 375 -13.13 11.68 -14.30
CA ASP A 375 -13.64 12.51 -13.21
C ASP A 375 -14.63 11.75 -12.32
N ALA A 376 -15.44 10.85 -12.89
CA ALA A 376 -16.48 10.13 -12.15
C ALA A 376 -15.95 8.94 -11.33
N LEU A 377 -14.92 8.21 -11.79
CA LEU A 377 -14.33 7.10 -11.04
C LEU A 377 -13.81 7.50 -9.64
N PRO A 378 -13.01 8.57 -9.46
CA PRO A 378 -12.60 9.00 -8.13
C PRO A 378 -13.80 9.47 -7.29
N ARG A 379 -14.75 10.23 -7.86
CA ARG A 379 -15.95 10.69 -7.12
C ARG A 379 -16.79 9.53 -6.59
N VAL A 380 -17.06 8.51 -7.40
CA VAL A 380 -17.81 7.33 -6.98
C VAL A 380 -17.02 6.54 -5.93
N THR A 381 -15.68 6.45 -6.06
CA THR A 381 -14.81 5.85 -5.03
C THR A 381 -14.86 6.61 -3.71
N ASP A 382 -14.84 7.94 -3.73
CA ASP A 382 -14.96 8.79 -2.55
C ASP A 382 -16.36 8.70 -1.92
N GLN A 383 -17.42 8.56 -2.72
CA GLN A 383 -18.77 8.26 -2.22
C GLN A 383 -18.84 6.90 -1.51
N LEU A 384 -18.18 5.87 -2.02
CA LEU A 384 -18.09 4.55 -1.37
C LEU A 384 -17.34 4.66 -0.03
N ASN A 385 -16.18 5.32 -0.02
CA ASN A 385 -15.37 5.56 1.18
C ASN A 385 -16.14 6.39 2.24
N GLY A 386 -16.86 7.43 1.81
CA GLY A 386 -17.70 8.25 2.69
C GLY A 386 -18.86 7.45 3.29
N LYS A 387 -19.54 6.63 2.50
CA LYS A 387 -20.60 5.71 2.96
C LYS A 387 -20.06 4.62 3.90
N ALA A 388 -18.78 4.25 3.82
CA ALA A 388 -18.16 3.28 4.73
C ALA A 388 -17.96 3.82 6.16
N GLN A 389 -18.03 5.13 6.39
CA GLN A 389 -17.96 5.74 7.74
C GLN A 389 -16.73 5.31 8.56
N GLY A 390 -15.58 5.12 7.89
CA GLY A 390 -14.33 4.68 8.53
C GLY A 390 -14.21 3.18 8.81
N LYS A 391 -15.16 2.36 8.32
CA LYS A 391 -15.05 0.90 8.26
C LYS A 391 -14.08 0.46 7.16
N LYS A 392 -13.59 -0.78 7.26
CA LYS A 392 -12.80 -1.39 6.19
C LYS A 392 -13.73 -1.72 5.03
N LEU A 393 -13.39 -1.22 3.84
CA LEU A 393 -14.16 -1.42 2.62
C LEU A 393 -13.42 -2.37 1.68
N VAL A 394 -14.17 -3.29 1.07
CA VAL A 394 -13.72 -4.17 -0.01
C VAL A 394 -14.63 -3.97 -1.21
N LEU A 395 -14.05 -3.77 -2.39
CA LEU A 395 -14.77 -3.61 -3.64
C LEU A 395 -15.28 -4.97 -4.17
N VAL A 396 -16.47 -4.98 -4.78
CA VAL A 396 -17.08 -6.16 -5.40
C VAL A 396 -16.52 -6.37 -6.81
N GLY A 397 -16.11 -7.59 -7.14
CA GLY A 397 -15.59 -7.95 -8.46
C GLY A 397 -14.44 -7.05 -8.91
N ASN A 398 -14.58 -6.41 -10.07
CA ASN A 398 -13.60 -5.47 -10.63
C ASN A 398 -13.72 -4.03 -10.05
N GLY A 399 -14.50 -3.83 -8.99
CA GLY A 399 -14.71 -2.54 -8.34
C GLY A 399 -15.54 -1.54 -9.12
N VAL A 400 -15.19 -0.25 -9.05
CA VAL A 400 -15.94 0.81 -9.73
C VAL A 400 -15.73 0.71 -11.25
N GLN A 401 -16.82 0.63 -12.00
CA GLN A 401 -16.80 0.40 -13.45
C GLN A 401 -17.58 1.48 -14.20
N ALA A 402 -17.09 1.83 -15.39
CA ALA A 402 -17.74 2.78 -16.30
C ALA A 402 -18.41 2.01 -17.45
N THR A 403 -19.72 2.18 -17.59
CA THR A 403 -20.54 1.58 -18.65
C THR A 403 -21.12 2.67 -19.54
N ALA A 404 -21.16 2.43 -20.85
CA ALA A 404 -21.71 3.36 -21.83
C ALA A 404 -22.78 2.69 -22.69
N LYS A 405 -23.86 3.41 -22.96
CA LYS A 405 -24.91 3.02 -23.89
C LYS A 405 -25.24 4.19 -24.81
N ALA A 406 -24.97 4.02 -26.09
CA ALA A 406 -25.44 4.95 -27.11
C ALA A 406 -26.96 4.78 -27.36
N ASP A 407 -27.61 5.84 -27.84
CA ASP A 407 -28.98 5.81 -28.34
C ASP A 407 -29.10 5.19 -29.76
N HIS A 408 -28.01 5.25 -30.55
CA HIS A 408 -27.88 4.69 -31.90
C HIS A 408 -26.80 3.60 -31.98
N ALA A 409 -26.78 2.82 -33.07
CA ALA A 409 -25.87 1.69 -33.25
C ALA A 409 -24.53 2.08 -33.92
N VAL A 410 -23.47 1.32 -33.62
CA VAL A 410 -22.18 1.44 -34.32
C VAL A 410 -22.36 1.08 -35.80
N GLY A 411 -21.87 1.93 -36.70
CA GLY A 411 -22.04 1.79 -38.15
C GLY A 411 -23.34 2.38 -38.73
N GLU A 412 -24.19 2.99 -37.89
CA GLU A 412 -25.38 3.73 -38.29
C GLU A 412 -25.03 5.14 -38.80
N GLU A 413 -25.76 5.62 -39.80
CA GLU A 413 -25.57 6.95 -40.42
C GLU A 413 -26.43 8.00 -39.72
N VAL A 414 -25.82 8.85 -38.89
CA VAL A 414 -26.49 9.97 -38.21
C VAL A 414 -25.59 11.20 -38.17
N GLY A 415 -26.18 12.38 -37.98
CA GLY A 415 -25.42 13.64 -37.81
C GLY A 415 -24.92 13.89 -36.38
N GLY A 416 -25.38 13.09 -35.40
CA GLY A 416 -25.10 13.23 -33.98
C GLY A 416 -25.82 12.14 -33.19
N PHE A 417 -25.34 11.81 -32.00
CA PHE A 417 -25.90 10.78 -31.12
C PHE A 417 -25.71 11.14 -29.65
N THR A 418 -26.27 10.37 -28.73
CA THR A 418 -26.14 10.57 -27.28
C THR A 418 -25.58 9.32 -26.62
N VAL A 419 -24.59 9.48 -25.75
CA VAL A 419 -24.09 8.39 -24.89
C VAL A 419 -24.60 8.62 -23.46
N ALA A 420 -25.42 7.70 -22.97
CA ALA A 420 -25.71 7.56 -21.56
C ALA A 420 -24.54 6.80 -20.90
N ILE A 421 -23.80 7.48 -20.02
CA ILE A 421 -22.68 6.88 -19.28
C ILE A 421 -23.10 6.72 -17.83
N LYS A 422 -22.91 5.52 -17.28
CA LYS A 422 -23.10 5.21 -15.86
C LYS A 422 -21.79 4.69 -15.30
N VAL A 423 -21.28 5.37 -14.28
CA VAL A 423 -20.14 4.94 -13.47
C VAL A 423 -20.68 4.50 -12.13
N SER A 424 -20.49 3.23 -11.78
CA SER A 424 -21.04 2.66 -10.53
C SER A 424 -20.09 1.63 -9.93
N GLY A 425 -20.14 1.48 -8.61
CA GLY A 425 -19.40 0.46 -7.89
C GLY A 425 -20.19 -0.05 -6.70
N ASP A 426 -20.02 -1.35 -6.44
CA ASP A 426 -20.54 -2.04 -5.27
C ASP A 426 -19.38 -2.39 -4.34
N ALA A 427 -19.63 -2.34 -3.04
CA ALA A 427 -18.64 -2.60 -2.01
C ALA A 427 -19.26 -3.19 -0.74
N VAL A 428 -18.44 -3.91 0.02
CA VAL A 428 -18.80 -4.48 1.32
C VAL A 428 -17.97 -3.83 2.41
N ALA A 429 -18.62 -3.24 3.41
CA ALA A 429 -17.96 -2.60 4.54
C ALA A 429 -18.15 -3.38 5.85
N TYR A 430 -17.10 -3.48 6.66
CA TYR A 430 -17.09 -4.20 7.94
C TYR A 430 -16.12 -3.58 8.95
N ASP A 431 -16.33 -3.87 10.24
CA ASP A 431 -15.41 -3.43 11.29
C ASP A 431 -14.19 -4.38 11.37
N GLU A 432 -13.03 -3.87 10.94
CA GLU A 432 -11.77 -4.60 11.00
C GLU A 432 -11.36 -5.00 12.42
N LYS A 433 -11.77 -4.24 13.45
CA LYS A 433 -11.50 -4.60 14.85
C LYS A 433 -12.26 -5.87 15.26
N VAL A 434 -13.49 -6.04 14.77
CA VAL A 434 -14.29 -7.25 14.99
C VAL A 434 -13.65 -8.44 14.28
N VAL A 435 -13.24 -8.27 13.01
CA VAL A 435 -12.52 -9.31 12.25
C VAL A 435 -11.23 -9.73 12.96
N GLN A 436 -10.38 -8.78 13.36
CA GLN A 436 -9.14 -9.07 14.09
C GLN A 436 -9.39 -9.76 15.44
N GLN A 437 -10.45 -9.39 16.17
CA GLN A 437 -10.85 -10.06 17.41
C GLN A 437 -11.29 -11.52 17.17
N LEU A 438 -12.09 -11.78 16.13
CA LEU A 438 -12.48 -13.14 15.75
C LEU A 438 -11.26 -13.99 15.40
N LEU A 439 -10.39 -13.51 14.50
CA LEU A 439 -9.16 -14.19 14.09
C LEU A 439 -8.24 -14.50 15.29
N LYS A 440 -8.05 -13.54 16.21
CA LYS A 440 -7.31 -13.76 17.46
C LYS A 440 -7.96 -14.87 18.31
N GLY A 441 -9.29 -14.89 18.38
CA GLY A 441 -10.07 -15.94 19.05
C GLY A 441 -9.87 -17.33 18.43
N PHE A 442 -9.79 -17.46 17.10
CA PHE A 442 -9.46 -18.73 16.45
C PHE A 442 -8.05 -19.22 16.77
N LEU A 443 -7.06 -18.32 16.70
CA LEU A 443 -5.68 -18.67 16.99
C LEU A 443 -5.54 -19.14 18.45
N GLN A 444 -6.19 -18.44 19.39
CA GLN A 444 -6.27 -18.85 20.80
C GLN A 444 -6.99 -20.21 21.00
N ARG A 445 -8.09 -20.48 20.28
CA ARG A 445 -8.78 -21.79 20.35
C ARG A 445 -7.95 -22.97 19.83
N LYS A 446 -6.93 -22.72 18.98
CA LYS A 446 -5.98 -23.74 18.49
C LYS A 446 -4.73 -23.90 19.38
N VAL A 447 -4.55 -23.11 20.44
CA VAL A 447 -3.43 -23.29 21.40
C VAL A 447 -3.69 -24.52 22.30
N PRO A 448 -2.70 -25.42 22.50
CA PRO A 448 -2.87 -26.58 23.39
C PRO A 448 -3.16 -26.21 24.85
N GLN A 449 -3.94 -27.05 25.54
CA GLN A 449 -4.23 -26.86 26.97
C GLN A 449 -2.94 -26.79 27.80
N GLY A 450 -2.91 -25.89 28.80
CA GLY A 450 -1.71 -25.62 29.60
C GLY A 450 -0.67 -24.74 28.91
N SER A 451 -0.98 -24.16 27.74
CA SER A 451 -0.16 -23.16 27.04
C SER A 451 -0.94 -21.85 26.80
N GLN A 452 -0.22 -20.78 26.53
CA GLN A 452 -0.73 -19.44 26.21
C GLN A 452 -0.09 -18.91 24.92
N LEU A 453 -0.85 -18.15 24.13
CA LEU A 453 -0.32 -17.48 22.93
C LEU A 453 0.69 -16.39 23.34
N THR A 454 1.76 -16.22 22.58
CA THR A 454 2.73 -15.13 22.76
C THR A 454 2.13 -13.79 22.34
N THR A 455 2.55 -12.71 23.02
CA THR A 455 2.24 -11.34 22.55
C THR A 455 3.09 -11.00 21.33
N ASP A 456 4.36 -11.38 21.38
CA ASP A 456 5.34 -11.09 20.34
C ASP A 456 5.26 -12.12 19.20
N GLY A 457 5.50 -11.66 17.95
CA GLY A 457 5.54 -12.52 16.77
C GLY A 457 4.19 -13.03 16.24
N THR A 458 3.05 -12.64 16.82
CA THR A 458 1.72 -12.99 16.28
C THR A 458 1.39 -12.17 15.02
N SER A 459 1.00 -12.84 13.94
CA SER A 459 0.56 -12.23 12.68
C SER A 459 -0.85 -12.72 12.32
N LEU A 460 -1.80 -11.78 12.24
CA LEU A 460 -3.21 -12.03 11.91
C LEU A 460 -3.52 -11.39 10.55
N LYS A 461 -3.11 -12.04 9.46
CA LYS A 461 -3.43 -11.57 8.10
C LYS A 461 -4.75 -12.19 7.64
N TYR A 462 -5.41 -11.51 6.70
CA TYR A 462 -6.55 -12.06 5.97
C TYR A 462 -6.61 -11.44 4.58
N ASP A 463 -7.12 -12.22 3.63
CA ASP A 463 -7.33 -11.82 2.24
C ASP A 463 -8.83 -11.97 1.90
N PRO A 464 -9.47 -10.94 1.31
CA PRO A 464 -10.88 -11.01 0.97
C PRO A 464 -11.12 -11.84 -0.30
N ALA A 465 -12.19 -12.62 -0.29
CA ALA A 465 -12.69 -13.42 -1.38
C ALA A 465 -14.21 -13.24 -1.52
N ASP A 466 -14.73 -13.45 -2.73
CA ASP A 466 -16.17 -13.61 -3.00
C ASP A 466 -17.09 -12.54 -2.38
N ALA A 467 -16.67 -11.28 -2.47
CA ALA A 467 -17.51 -10.13 -2.11
C ALA A 467 -18.65 -9.95 -3.13
N THR A 468 -19.89 -9.81 -2.66
CA THR A 468 -21.10 -9.63 -3.51
C THR A 468 -21.78 -8.29 -3.27
N ALA A 469 -22.56 -7.83 -4.25
CA ALA A 469 -23.34 -6.59 -4.14
C ALA A 469 -24.42 -6.66 -3.03
N ASP A 470 -24.91 -7.86 -2.71
CA ASP A 470 -25.80 -8.11 -1.56
C ASP A 470 -25.12 -7.91 -0.19
N GLY A 471 -23.81 -7.59 -0.16
CA GLY A 471 -23.06 -7.35 1.07
C GLY A 471 -22.48 -8.60 1.73
N HIS A 472 -22.54 -9.76 1.07
CA HIS A 472 -21.84 -10.96 1.53
C HIS A 472 -20.35 -10.87 1.17
N ILE A 473 -19.48 -11.45 2.01
CA ILE A 473 -18.04 -11.53 1.76
C ILE A 473 -17.42 -12.69 2.52
N THR A 474 -16.44 -13.35 1.91
CA THR A 474 -15.62 -14.37 2.54
C THR A 474 -14.25 -13.77 2.89
N LEU A 475 -13.73 -13.98 4.10
CA LEU A 475 -12.36 -13.58 4.44
C LEU A 475 -11.53 -14.82 4.78
N ASN A 476 -10.45 -15.05 4.03
CA ASN A 476 -9.52 -16.15 4.29
C ASN A 476 -8.39 -15.63 5.19
N GLY A 477 -8.45 -15.98 6.47
CA GLY A 477 -7.49 -15.59 7.50
C GLY A 477 -6.28 -16.53 7.54
N HIS A 478 -5.10 -15.97 7.30
CA HIS A 478 -3.80 -16.65 7.37
C HIS A 478 -3.11 -16.28 8.68
N LEU A 479 -3.31 -17.12 9.71
CA LEU A 479 -2.88 -16.80 11.07
C LEU A 479 -1.59 -17.54 11.43
N SER A 480 -0.69 -16.83 12.09
CA SER A 480 0.52 -17.41 12.66
C SER A 480 0.94 -16.70 13.94
N GLY A 481 1.74 -17.38 14.74
CA GLY A 481 2.31 -16.84 15.97
C GLY A 481 3.08 -17.92 16.70
N PHE A 482 3.31 -17.71 17.99
CA PHE A 482 3.96 -18.69 18.84
C PHE A 482 3.12 -18.92 20.10
N TYR A 483 3.39 -20.00 20.83
CA TYR A 483 2.82 -20.23 22.15
C TYR A 483 3.89 -20.72 23.14
N THR A 484 3.69 -20.44 24.42
CA THR A 484 4.56 -20.87 25.52
C THR A 484 3.74 -21.62 26.58
N PRO A 485 4.35 -22.55 27.34
CA PRO A 485 3.67 -23.19 28.48
C PRO A 485 3.23 -22.16 29.53
N ILE A 486 2.13 -22.42 30.24
CA ILE A 486 1.69 -21.56 31.35
C ILE A 486 2.59 -21.80 32.56
N PHE A 487 3.49 -20.85 32.82
CA PHE A 487 4.39 -20.88 33.98
C PHE A 487 3.65 -20.47 35.25
N LEU A 488 3.35 -21.43 36.13
CA LEU A 488 2.71 -21.19 37.43
C LEU A 488 3.67 -20.47 38.39
N GLU A 489 3.79 -19.15 38.26
CA GLU A 489 4.74 -18.35 39.05
C GLU A 489 4.70 -18.60 40.57
N PRO A 490 3.53 -18.75 41.22
CA PRO A 490 3.49 -18.96 42.68
C PRO A 490 4.17 -20.27 43.09
N ALA A 491 4.05 -21.32 42.28
CA ALA A 491 4.71 -22.61 42.51
C ALA A 491 6.23 -22.51 42.25
N ILE A 492 6.62 -21.87 41.15
CA ILE A 492 8.04 -21.63 40.81
C ILE A 492 8.72 -20.79 41.91
N ARG A 493 8.09 -19.68 42.34
CA ARG A 493 8.57 -18.82 43.42
C ARG A 493 8.55 -19.51 44.79
N ALA A 494 7.68 -20.49 45.01
CA ALA A 494 7.70 -21.31 46.23
C ALA A 494 8.88 -22.29 46.25
N HIS A 495 9.20 -22.91 45.10
CA HIS A 495 10.30 -23.87 44.99
C HIS A 495 11.69 -23.20 45.07
N LEU A 496 11.82 -21.96 44.56
CA LEU A 496 13.07 -21.18 44.59
C LEU A 496 13.49 -20.66 45.98
N LYS A 497 12.63 -20.74 47.00
CA LYS A 497 12.92 -20.23 48.36
C LYS A 497 14.17 -20.88 48.95
N GLY A 498 15.15 -20.09 49.40
CA GLY A 498 16.35 -20.60 50.06
C GLY A 498 17.31 -21.42 49.18
N MET A 499 16.99 -21.69 47.91
CA MET A 499 17.93 -22.31 46.97
C MET A 499 19.13 -21.41 46.73
N SER A 500 20.32 -21.97 46.49
CA SER A 500 21.45 -21.16 46.00
C SER A 500 21.14 -20.63 44.59
N PRO A 501 21.64 -19.43 44.20
CA PRO A 501 21.38 -18.88 42.86
C PRO A 501 21.73 -19.84 41.70
N SER A 502 22.78 -20.66 41.87
CA SER A 502 23.17 -21.72 40.94
C SER A 502 22.13 -22.85 40.83
N LYS A 503 21.62 -23.36 41.96
CA LYS A 503 20.56 -24.38 41.97
C LYS A 503 19.23 -23.83 41.45
N GLY A 504 18.93 -22.56 41.76
CA GLY A 504 17.75 -21.86 41.22
C GLY A 504 17.81 -21.71 39.69
N ARG A 505 18.95 -21.30 39.13
CA ARG A 505 19.18 -21.28 37.67
C ARG A 505 19.02 -22.67 37.05
N ALA A 506 19.65 -23.70 37.62
CA ALA A 506 19.55 -25.06 37.12
C ALA A 506 18.11 -25.60 37.15
N PHE A 507 17.36 -25.37 38.23
CA PHE A 507 15.93 -25.72 38.31
C PHE A 507 15.11 -25.04 37.21
N LEU A 508 15.29 -23.74 37.01
CA LEU A 508 14.57 -23.00 35.96
C LEU A 508 14.89 -23.53 34.55
N GLN A 509 16.12 -24.00 34.31
CA GLN A 509 16.50 -24.64 33.04
C GLN A 509 15.91 -26.05 32.85
N THR A 510 15.31 -26.68 33.87
CA THR A 510 14.55 -27.94 33.70
C THR A 510 13.09 -27.75 33.31
N LEU A 511 12.59 -26.50 33.28
CA LEU A 511 11.24 -26.19 32.84
C LEU A 511 11.14 -26.29 31.31
N ARG A 512 9.98 -26.72 30.78
CA ARG A 512 9.79 -26.89 29.33
C ARG A 512 9.95 -25.56 28.59
N ASN A 513 10.56 -25.62 27.41
CA ASN A 513 10.78 -24.50 26.49
C ASN A 513 11.65 -23.35 27.07
N VAL A 514 12.43 -23.58 28.12
CA VAL A 514 13.42 -22.62 28.63
C VAL A 514 14.76 -22.78 27.91
N VAL A 515 15.28 -21.67 27.38
CA VAL A 515 16.60 -21.58 26.72
C VAL A 515 17.68 -21.16 27.71
N ASP A 516 17.40 -20.15 28.55
CA ASP A 516 18.30 -19.70 29.61
C ASP A 516 17.51 -19.25 30.86
N ALA A 517 18.18 -19.22 32.01
CA ALA A 517 17.58 -18.66 33.24
C ALA A 517 18.59 -17.82 34.02
N ARG A 518 18.32 -16.53 34.17
CA ARG A 518 19.18 -15.58 34.90
C ARG A 518 18.59 -15.27 36.25
N VAL A 519 19.35 -15.52 37.32
CA VAL A 519 18.95 -15.23 38.70
C VAL A 519 19.86 -14.15 39.25
N THR A 520 19.29 -12.98 39.56
CA THR A 520 20.00 -11.85 40.19
C THR A 520 19.43 -11.55 41.57
N GLN A 521 20.25 -10.94 42.43
CA GLN A 521 19.89 -10.54 43.80
C GLN A 521 20.20 -9.07 44.03
N SER A 522 19.45 -8.42 44.91
CA SER A 522 19.65 -7.01 45.29
C SER A 522 19.22 -6.78 46.75
N PRO A 523 19.93 -5.96 47.55
CA PRO A 523 21.11 -5.17 47.17
C PRO A 523 22.45 -5.93 47.23
N PHE A 524 22.49 -7.13 47.80
CA PHE A 524 23.71 -7.93 47.96
C PHE A 524 23.51 -9.37 47.46
N GLY A 525 24.57 -9.99 46.92
CA GLY A 525 24.58 -11.40 46.53
C GLY A 525 24.74 -12.31 47.75
N LEU A 526 23.70 -13.06 48.10
CA LEU A 526 23.71 -14.04 49.19
C LEU A 526 23.79 -15.46 48.63
N PRO A 527 24.46 -16.41 49.32
CA PRO A 527 24.58 -17.79 48.85
C PRO A 527 23.25 -18.55 48.82
N TRP A 528 22.16 -17.98 49.35
CA TRP A 528 20.77 -18.44 49.25
C TRP A 528 19.85 -17.36 48.70
N LEU A 529 18.77 -17.77 48.03
CA LEU A 529 17.68 -16.89 47.59
C LEU A 529 16.74 -16.53 48.75
N PRO A 530 16.02 -15.39 48.69
CA PRO A 530 15.13 -14.94 49.75
C PRO A 530 14.15 -16.03 50.21
N LEU A 531 14.01 -16.19 51.53
CA LEU A 531 13.14 -17.22 52.13
C LEU A 531 11.64 -16.92 51.91
N PHE A 532 11.30 -15.66 51.62
CA PHE A 532 9.95 -15.22 51.32
C PHE A 532 9.72 -15.14 49.81
N SER A 533 8.72 -15.84 49.27
CA SER A 533 8.38 -15.82 47.83
C SER A 533 7.81 -14.47 47.36
N SER A 534 7.42 -13.58 48.29
CA SER A 534 7.10 -12.17 48.01
C SER A 534 8.32 -11.29 47.75
N ARG A 535 9.54 -11.80 48.02
CA ARG A 535 10.83 -11.16 47.70
C ARG A 535 11.49 -11.76 46.45
N ILE A 536 10.85 -12.74 45.81
CA ILE A 536 11.30 -13.31 44.53
C ILE A 536 10.34 -12.82 43.44
N THR A 537 10.85 -12.06 42.48
CA THR A 537 10.13 -11.64 41.27
C THR A 537 10.48 -12.61 40.16
N LEU A 538 9.49 -13.24 39.54
CA LEU A 538 9.67 -13.96 38.29
C LEU A 538 9.46 -12.98 37.13
N LYS A 539 10.29 -13.06 36.10
CA LYS A 539 10.08 -12.42 34.80
C LYS A 539 10.21 -13.48 33.73
N ILE A 540 9.28 -13.53 32.79
CA ILE A 540 9.36 -14.39 31.62
C ILE A 540 9.67 -13.47 30.43
N GLN A 541 10.68 -13.82 29.65
CA GLN A 541 11.08 -13.08 28.45
C GLN A 541 11.21 -14.07 27.29
N GLU A 542 10.59 -13.74 26.17
CA GLU A 542 10.68 -14.57 24.97
C GLU A 542 11.99 -14.26 24.25
N VAL A 543 12.71 -15.31 23.84
CA VAL A 543 13.91 -15.16 23.01
C VAL A 543 13.46 -15.10 21.56
N SER A 544 13.26 -13.89 21.04
CA SER A 544 13.11 -13.64 19.61
C SER A 544 14.29 -14.28 18.88
N SER A 545 14.01 -15.20 17.95
CA SER A 545 15.02 -16.03 17.28
C SER A 545 15.81 -15.26 16.21
N SER A 546 16.56 -14.25 16.66
CA SER A 546 17.32 -13.29 15.83
C SER A 546 18.78 -13.12 16.30
N SER A 547 19.18 -13.80 17.39
CA SER A 547 20.50 -13.65 18.04
C SER A 547 21.25 -14.97 18.27
N ALA A 548 20.75 -16.08 17.71
CA ALA A 548 21.40 -17.39 17.76
C ALA A 548 22.29 -17.61 16.52
N SER A 549 23.47 -16.97 16.51
CA SER A 549 24.61 -17.45 15.74
C SER A 549 25.35 -18.55 16.51
N PRO A 550 25.99 -19.52 15.84
CA PRO A 550 26.70 -20.64 16.48
C PRO A 550 28.00 -20.23 17.17
#